data_AF-M4C340-F1
#
_entry.id   AF-M4C340-F1
#
_cell.length_a   1.000
_cell.length_b   1.000
_cell.length_c   1.000
_cell.angle_alpha   90.00
_cell.angle_beta   90.00
_cell.angle_gamma   90.00
#
_symmetry.space_group_name_H-M   'P 1'
#
loop_
_entity.id
_entity.type
_entity.pdbx_description
1 polymer ?
#
loop_
_entity_poly.entity_id
_entity_poly.type
_entity_poly.pdbx_seq_one_letter_code
_entity_poly.pdbx_strand_id
1 'polypeptide(L)'
;MMDVVLLGRVFRRKDAEGLKPMELVWYEEDLKDQELILLAALAQKLNLVDADLYSMDEMLRMLSRFRNNNFSISDELLLPLGAGCFPLGAMINHSCDPNCAVTFVPETLDMEFRAMRLIKSGQEVTQTYVDVALPRRERQRRLQRKYHFRCNCARCAQSLQGGTSPDAFLDADIDGIPQEFWTQERQDEVEQALKEASNAASRGAGETDLAMQQQHRIEALEKLAERQGGILHRGNIAQLQTLSTLFSAEIKRGSVRAMCRYGERMLEFYRRVYSSNHPMTGLHLFTLGDLYDQMAQTGADPADRCDAKAVEYLAEAQRILRITHGKGHRLVTLLADRLDHRGRGNVEARSQRQ
;
A
#
# COMPACT_ATOMS: atom_id res chain seq x y z
N MET A 1 18.95 -18.13 13.33
CA MET A 1 17.62 -18.00 13.92
C MET A 1 17.41 -16.53 14.20
N MET A 2 16.50 -15.87 13.47
CA MET A 2 16.12 -14.49 13.77
C MET A 2 14.98 -14.55 14.75
N ASP A 3 15.28 -14.35 16.02
CA ASP A 3 14.27 -14.13 17.05
C ASP A 3 13.68 -12.74 16.80
N VAL A 4 12.50 -12.69 16.18
CA VAL A 4 11.70 -11.46 16.09
C VAL A 4 11.07 -11.25 17.45
N VAL A 5 11.82 -10.64 18.36
CA VAL A 5 11.25 -10.02 19.55
C VAL A 5 10.70 -8.66 19.10
N LEU A 6 9.37 -8.54 19.06
CA LEU A 6 8.66 -7.27 18.94
C LEU A 6 8.89 -6.45 20.23
N LEU A 7 10.10 -5.91 20.38
CA LEU A 7 10.42 -4.87 21.35
C LEU A 7 9.92 -3.56 20.76
N GLY A 8 8.72 -3.14 21.16
CA GLY A 8 8.25 -1.77 20.95
C GLY A 8 9.17 -0.81 21.68
N ARG A 9 10.21 -0.31 20.99
CA ARG A 9 11.05 0.76 21.51
C ARG A 9 10.19 2.02 21.55
N VAL A 10 9.92 2.52 22.75
CA VAL A 10 9.25 3.82 22.92
C VAL A 10 10.26 4.90 22.53
N PHE A 11 10.12 5.42 21.32
CA PHE A 11 10.91 6.55 20.86
C PHE A 11 10.38 7.83 21.50
N ARG A 12 11.07 8.34 22.54
CA ARG A 12 10.80 9.67 23.10
C ARG A 12 11.82 10.65 22.55
N ARG A 13 11.33 11.73 21.95
CA ARG A 13 12.13 12.94 21.72
C ARG A 13 12.45 13.54 23.09
N LYS A 14 13.73 13.85 23.36
CA LYS A 14 14.22 14.22 24.71
C LYS A 14 13.53 15.44 25.33
N ASP A 15 12.96 16.34 24.52
CA ASP A 15 12.48 17.66 24.96
C ASP A 15 11.09 18.04 24.42
N ALA A 16 10.21 17.07 24.12
CA ALA A 16 8.87 17.39 23.64
C ALA A 16 7.93 17.72 24.82
N GLU A 17 7.78 19.00 25.16
CA GLU A 17 6.56 19.49 25.80
C GLU A 17 5.41 19.31 24.80
N GLY A 18 4.69 18.19 24.90
CA GLY A 18 3.66 17.83 23.93
C GLY A 18 2.77 16.70 24.43
N LEU A 19 1.63 16.56 23.76
CA LEU A 19 0.57 15.59 24.04
C LEU A 19 1.13 14.23 24.47
N LYS A 20 0.80 13.81 25.68
CA LYS A 20 1.24 12.53 26.26
C LYS A 20 0.43 11.40 25.63
N PRO A 21 1.03 10.20 25.46
CA PRO A 21 0.28 9.04 24.96
C PRO A 21 -1.00 8.72 25.76
N MET A 22 -1.04 9.06 27.05
CA MET A 22 -2.21 8.86 27.92
C MET A 22 -3.39 9.80 27.59
N GLU A 23 -3.14 10.89 26.87
CA GLU A 23 -4.14 11.86 26.43
C GLU A 23 -4.76 11.48 25.08
N LEU A 24 -4.27 10.41 24.44
CA LEU A 24 -4.77 9.93 23.16
C LEU A 24 -6.14 9.25 23.29
N VAL A 25 -6.89 9.29 22.19
CA VAL A 25 -8.25 8.75 22.10
C VAL A 25 -8.25 7.23 22.27
N TRP A 26 -9.28 6.71 22.92
CA TRP A 26 -9.57 5.30 23.05
C TRP A 26 -11.08 5.14 23.32
N TYR A 27 -11.59 3.92 23.16
CA TYR A 27 -13.01 3.62 23.30
C TYR A 27 -13.22 2.52 24.33
N GLU A 28 -14.29 2.63 25.14
CA GLU A 28 -14.60 1.62 26.18
C GLU A 28 -14.87 0.25 25.57
N GLU A 29 -15.40 0.22 24.35
CA GLU A 29 -15.63 -0.98 23.56
C GLU A 29 -14.34 -1.79 23.35
N ASP A 30 -13.18 -1.13 23.24
CA ASP A 30 -11.89 -1.79 23.03
C ASP A 30 -11.43 -2.58 24.26
N LEU A 31 -11.92 -2.25 25.46
CA LEU A 31 -11.58 -2.99 26.69
C LEU A 31 -12.13 -4.43 26.68
N LYS A 32 -13.09 -4.72 25.80
CA LYS A 32 -13.68 -6.05 25.61
C LYS A 32 -12.96 -6.86 24.51
N ASP A 33 -11.96 -6.28 23.85
CA ASP A 33 -11.20 -6.96 22.80
C ASP A 33 -10.32 -8.05 23.42
N GLN A 34 -10.60 -9.30 23.06
CA GLN A 34 -9.91 -10.48 23.60
C GLN A 34 -8.41 -10.49 23.30
N GLU A 35 -7.99 -9.89 22.18
CA GLU A 35 -6.58 -9.78 21.82
C GLU A 35 -5.86 -8.83 22.77
N LEU A 36 -6.47 -7.69 23.10
CA LEU A 36 -5.88 -6.72 24.04
C LEU A 36 -5.80 -7.29 25.47
N ILE A 37 -6.83 -8.03 25.91
CA ILE A 37 -6.83 -8.72 27.21
C ILE A 37 -5.70 -9.75 27.26
N LEU A 38 -5.54 -10.55 26.20
CA LEU A 38 -4.48 -11.55 26.13
C LEU A 38 -3.10 -10.88 26.14
N LEU A 39 -2.91 -9.80 25.38
CA LEU A 39 -1.65 -9.05 25.35
C LEU A 39 -1.29 -8.44 26.71
N ALA A 40 -2.26 -7.85 27.43
CA ALA A 40 -2.04 -7.33 28.77
C ALA A 40 -1.63 -8.45 29.75
N ALA A 41 -2.35 -9.58 29.73
CA ALA A 41 -2.05 -10.72 30.58
C ALA A 41 -0.68 -11.34 30.28
N LEU A 42 -0.29 -11.42 29.01
CA LEU A 42 1.04 -11.88 28.59
C LEU A 42 2.12 -10.90 29.03
N ALA A 43 1.92 -9.59 28.87
CA ALA A 43 2.87 -8.57 29.30
C ALA A 43 3.15 -8.66 30.80
N GLN A 44 2.11 -8.87 31.62
CA GLN A 44 2.26 -9.09 33.06
C GLN A 44 2.98 -10.41 33.36
N LYS A 45 2.54 -11.52 32.75
CA LYS A 45 3.09 -12.85 33.02
C LYS A 45 4.56 -13.00 32.60
N LEU A 46 4.96 -12.29 31.55
CA LEU A 46 6.33 -12.26 31.04
C LEU A 46 7.20 -11.17 31.72
N ASN A 47 6.67 -10.45 32.71
CA ASN A 47 7.34 -9.35 33.41
C ASN A 47 7.88 -8.27 32.46
N LEU A 48 7.14 -7.99 31.38
CA LEU A 48 7.45 -6.89 30.45
C LEU A 48 7.04 -5.52 31.01
N VAL A 49 6.19 -5.54 32.04
CA VAL A 49 5.66 -4.37 32.73
C VAL A 49 5.74 -4.65 34.24
N ASP A 50 6.04 -3.62 35.01
CA ASP A 50 6.03 -3.69 36.47
C ASP A 50 4.59 -3.81 36.98
N ALA A 51 4.23 -4.99 37.48
CA ALA A 51 2.88 -5.30 37.95
C ALA A 51 2.48 -4.53 39.20
N ASP A 52 3.44 -3.98 39.96
CA ASP A 52 3.17 -3.14 41.13
C ASP A 52 2.85 -1.69 40.71
N LEU A 53 3.29 -1.28 39.52
CA LEU A 53 3.07 0.06 38.98
C LEU A 53 1.89 0.16 38.01
N TYR A 54 1.52 -0.93 37.33
CA TYR A 54 0.47 -0.92 36.32
C TYR A 54 -0.53 -2.07 36.51
N SER A 55 -1.76 -1.70 36.80
CA SER A 55 -2.89 -2.63 36.87
C SER A 55 -3.29 -3.16 35.48
N MET A 56 -4.03 -4.27 35.46
CA MET A 56 -4.62 -4.81 34.23
C MET A 56 -5.50 -3.81 33.48
N ASP A 57 -6.27 -2.99 34.21
CA ASP A 57 -7.11 -1.95 33.61
C ASP A 57 -6.25 -0.85 32.96
N GLU A 58 -5.17 -0.42 33.60
CA GLU A 58 -4.24 0.56 33.03
C GLU A 58 -3.54 0.02 31.78
N MET A 59 -3.08 -1.24 31.81
CA MET A 59 -2.49 -1.89 30.63
C MET A 59 -3.48 -1.98 29.47
N LEU A 60 -4.73 -2.38 29.73
CA LEU A 60 -5.79 -2.43 28.72
C LEU A 60 -6.09 -1.06 28.12
N ARG A 61 -6.19 -0.02 28.96
CA ARG A 61 -6.39 1.37 28.52
C ARG A 61 -5.23 1.89 27.68
N MET A 62 -4.00 1.52 28.02
CA MET A 62 -2.80 1.87 27.24
C MET A 62 -2.77 1.15 25.89
N LEU A 63 -3.07 -0.15 25.87
CA LEU A 63 -3.16 -0.93 24.63
C LEU A 63 -4.28 -0.44 23.71
N SER A 64 -5.43 -0.05 24.29
CA SER A 64 -6.55 0.53 23.55
C SER A 64 -6.15 1.86 22.91
N ARG A 65 -5.46 2.75 23.64
CA ARG A 65 -4.90 3.98 23.08
C ARG A 65 -3.90 3.68 21.97
N PHE A 66 -2.97 2.75 22.21
CA PHE A 66 -1.97 2.39 21.20
C PHE A 66 -2.65 1.87 19.92
N ARG A 67 -3.62 0.96 20.04
CA ARG A 67 -4.38 0.43 18.90
C ARG A 67 -5.04 1.53 18.07
N ASN A 68 -5.64 2.53 18.72
CA ASN A 68 -6.36 3.61 18.04
C ASN A 68 -5.47 4.69 17.42
N ASN A 69 -4.21 4.81 17.86
CA ASN A 69 -3.36 5.95 17.54
C ASN A 69 -1.99 5.55 16.96
N ASN A 70 -1.75 4.25 16.78
CA ASN A 70 -0.51 3.77 16.22
C ASN A 70 -0.42 4.00 14.71
N PHE A 71 0.82 4.12 14.27
CA PHE A 71 1.22 4.19 12.87
C PHE A 71 2.04 2.96 12.55
N SER A 72 1.92 2.47 11.32
CA SER A 72 2.91 1.52 10.80
C SER A 72 4.23 2.28 10.62
N ILE A 73 5.28 1.77 11.24
CA ILE A 73 6.66 2.16 10.93
C ILE A 73 7.04 1.33 9.71
N SER A 74 7.49 1.99 8.65
CA SER A 74 7.86 1.35 7.39
C SER A 74 9.29 1.69 6.98
N ASP A 75 9.85 0.89 6.07
CA ASP A 75 11.06 1.28 5.35
C ASP A 75 10.74 2.29 4.23
N GLU A 76 11.78 2.66 3.47
CA GLU A 76 11.69 3.55 2.32
C GLU A 76 10.84 3.01 1.15
N LEU A 77 10.54 1.71 1.13
CA LEU A 77 9.65 1.07 0.15
C LEU A 77 8.22 0.91 0.70
N LEU A 78 7.93 1.53 1.85
CA LEU A 78 6.68 1.42 2.59
C LEU A 78 6.35 0.00 3.07
N LEU A 79 7.36 -0.87 3.20
CA LEU A 79 7.17 -2.19 3.80
C LEU A 79 7.11 -2.06 5.32
N PRO A 80 6.12 -2.67 5.99
CA PRO A 80 5.94 -2.53 7.42
C PRO A 80 7.08 -3.22 8.20
N LEU A 81 7.74 -2.45 9.06
CA LEU A 81 8.79 -2.91 9.99
C LEU A 81 8.24 -3.08 11.41
N GLY A 82 7.21 -2.32 11.76
CA GLY A 82 6.62 -2.37 13.10
C GLY A 82 5.49 -1.36 13.27
N ALA A 83 5.18 -1.06 14.54
CA ALA A 83 4.18 -0.07 14.92
C ALA A 83 4.77 0.91 15.93
N GLY A 84 4.44 2.20 15.78
CA GLY A 84 4.88 3.28 16.65
C GLY A 84 3.73 4.20 17.03
N CYS A 85 3.87 4.90 18.15
CA CYS A 85 2.91 5.92 18.58
C CYS A 85 3.58 7.29 18.49
N PHE A 86 2.98 8.19 17.71
CA PHE A 86 3.47 9.55 17.48
C PHE A 86 2.35 10.52 17.87
N PRO A 87 2.27 10.96 19.15
CA PRO A 87 1.09 11.65 19.66
C PRO A 87 0.64 12.87 18.85
N LEU A 88 1.57 13.71 18.39
CA LEU A 88 1.24 14.85 17.52
C LEU A 88 0.71 14.40 16.15
N GLY A 89 1.28 13.33 15.58
CA GLY A 89 0.80 12.74 14.32
C GLY A 89 -0.59 12.12 14.47
N ALA A 90 -0.89 11.53 15.63
CA ALA A 90 -2.19 10.91 15.93
C ALA A 90 -3.35 11.92 15.95
N MET A 91 -3.07 13.22 16.05
CA MET A 91 -4.08 14.28 15.94
C MET A 91 -4.56 14.51 14.51
N ILE A 92 -3.88 13.96 13.50
CA ILE A 92 -4.19 14.19 12.08
C ILE A 92 -5.27 13.22 11.64
N ASN A 93 -6.44 13.77 11.33
CA ASN A 93 -7.64 13.00 10.97
C ASN A 93 -7.54 12.26 9.64
N HIS A 94 -8.46 11.31 9.48
CA HIS A 94 -8.59 10.50 8.28
C HIS A 94 -9.34 11.19 7.13
N SER A 95 -8.86 11.00 5.90
CA SER A 95 -9.65 11.13 4.68
C SER A 95 -9.29 10.01 3.70
N CYS A 96 -10.27 9.48 2.96
CA CYS A 96 -10.01 8.55 1.83
C CYS A 96 -9.48 9.28 0.57
N ASP A 97 -9.46 10.61 0.60
CA ASP A 97 -8.73 11.49 -0.32
C ASP A 97 -7.85 12.44 0.53
N PRO A 98 -6.73 11.93 1.09
CA PRO A 98 -5.91 12.69 2.01
C PRO A 98 -5.12 13.80 1.30
N ASN A 99 -4.74 14.85 2.04
CA ASN A 99 -3.85 15.89 1.52
C ASN A 99 -2.39 15.74 1.98
N CYS A 100 -2.10 14.82 2.89
CA CYS A 100 -0.74 14.49 3.31
C CYS A 100 -0.40 13.02 3.10
N ALA A 101 0.84 12.76 2.70
CA ALA A 101 1.49 11.47 2.79
C ALA A 101 2.19 11.34 4.15
N VAL A 102 2.33 10.10 4.60
CA VAL A 102 3.00 9.75 5.85
C VAL A 102 4.18 8.86 5.53
N THR A 103 5.37 9.23 5.98
CA THR A 103 6.61 8.47 5.80
C THR A 103 7.38 8.40 7.11
N PHE A 104 8.18 7.35 7.29
CA PHE A 104 9.05 7.20 8.44
C PHE A 104 10.51 7.34 8.00
N VAL A 105 11.31 8.08 8.78
CA VAL A 105 12.75 8.27 8.52
C VAL A 105 13.54 7.45 9.54
N PRO A 106 14.10 6.29 9.16
CA PRO A 106 14.79 5.40 10.10
C PRO A 106 15.99 6.03 10.81
N GLU A 107 16.70 6.94 10.15
CA GLU A 107 17.92 7.58 10.68
C GLU A 107 17.63 8.50 11.86
N THR A 108 16.52 9.25 11.80
CA THR A 108 16.12 10.20 12.85
C THR A 108 14.98 9.67 13.72
N LEU A 109 14.36 8.57 13.31
CA LEU A 109 13.19 7.96 13.96
C LEU A 109 11.95 8.87 13.95
N ASP A 110 11.90 9.79 12.99
CA ASP A 110 10.81 10.74 12.84
C ASP A 110 9.70 10.18 11.95
N MET A 111 8.46 10.52 12.31
CA MET A 111 7.30 10.41 11.44
C MET A 111 7.11 11.74 10.71
N GLU A 112 7.17 11.72 9.39
CA GLU A 112 7.00 12.89 8.56
C GLU A 112 5.63 12.90 7.89
N PHE A 113 4.96 14.07 7.94
CA PHE A 113 3.74 14.34 7.20
C PHE A 113 4.04 15.37 6.13
N ARG A 114 3.89 14.99 4.86
CA ARG A 114 4.23 15.85 3.71
C ARG A 114 3.00 16.11 2.87
N ALA A 115 2.70 17.39 2.62
CA ALA A 115 1.58 17.79 1.80
C ALA A 115 1.74 17.28 0.36
N MET A 116 0.78 16.49 -0.10
CA MET A 116 0.70 15.98 -1.47
C MET A 116 0.06 16.97 -2.44
N ARG A 117 -0.53 18.06 -1.93
CA ARG A 117 -1.16 19.13 -2.70
C ARG A 117 -1.17 20.41 -1.87
N LEU A 118 -1.48 21.54 -2.50
CA LEU A 118 -1.63 22.80 -1.78
C LEU A 118 -2.74 22.70 -0.71
N ILE A 119 -2.44 23.11 0.52
CA ILE A 119 -3.38 23.18 1.64
C ILE A 119 -3.58 24.66 1.95
N LYS A 120 -4.84 25.13 1.87
CA LYS A 120 -5.17 26.54 2.15
C LYS A 120 -5.19 26.80 3.66
N SER A 121 -5.00 28.05 4.06
CA SER A 121 -5.19 28.46 5.46
C SER A 121 -6.61 28.10 5.92
N GLY A 122 -6.72 27.50 7.12
CA GLY A 122 -7.98 26.99 7.67
C GLY A 122 -8.45 25.65 7.09
N GLN A 123 -7.78 25.09 6.08
CA GLN A 123 -8.08 23.74 5.60
C GLN A 123 -7.45 22.68 6.52
N GLU A 124 -8.24 21.68 6.89
CA GLU A 124 -7.78 20.56 7.71
C GLU A 124 -6.68 19.74 7.01
N VAL A 125 -5.67 19.36 7.78
CA VAL A 125 -4.62 18.41 7.37
C VAL A 125 -5.14 17.00 7.62
N THR A 126 -5.08 16.13 6.60
CA THR A 126 -5.62 14.78 6.65
C THR A 126 -4.65 13.75 6.08
N GLN A 127 -4.64 12.56 6.69
CA GLN A 127 -3.91 11.37 6.24
C GLN A 127 -4.88 10.21 5.99
N THR A 128 -4.37 9.04 5.58
CA THR A 128 -5.20 7.84 5.43
C THR A 128 -4.91 6.80 6.51
N TYR A 129 -5.95 6.27 7.14
CA TYR A 129 -5.83 5.25 8.21
C TYR A 129 -5.98 3.83 7.66
N VAL A 130 -6.40 3.72 6.40
CA VAL A 130 -6.66 2.48 5.67
C VAL A 130 -6.13 2.62 4.26
N ASP A 131 -5.87 1.51 3.59
CA ASP A 131 -5.53 1.55 2.17
C ASP A 131 -6.73 2.05 1.36
N VAL A 132 -6.51 3.11 0.57
CA VAL A 132 -7.54 3.74 -0.26
C VAL A 132 -7.85 2.92 -1.52
N ALA A 133 -7.06 1.89 -1.83
CA ALA A 133 -7.36 0.91 -2.86
C ALA A 133 -8.51 -0.04 -2.48
N LEU A 134 -8.77 -0.21 -1.17
CA LEU A 134 -9.88 -1.03 -0.71
C LEU A 134 -11.23 -0.44 -1.15
N PRO A 135 -12.23 -1.28 -1.48
CA PRO A 135 -13.59 -0.81 -1.76
C PRO A 135 -14.17 0.02 -0.62
N ARG A 136 -15.07 0.96 -0.93
CA ARG A 136 -15.64 1.89 0.05
C ARG A 136 -16.22 1.16 1.26
N ARG A 137 -17.01 0.11 1.03
CA ARG A 137 -17.63 -0.70 2.09
C ARG A 137 -16.58 -1.29 3.04
N GLU A 138 -15.45 -1.76 2.49
CA GLU A 138 -14.37 -2.31 3.28
C GLU A 138 -13.63 -1.25 4.09
N ARG A 139 -13.37 -0.08 3.50
CA ARG A 139 -12.80 1.07 4.23
C ARG A 139 -13.70 1.47 5.40
N GLN A 140 -15.01 1.64 5.16
CA GLN A 140 -15.97 1.98 6.21
C GLN A 140 -16.01 0.94 7.32
N ARG A 141 -16.02 -0.35 6.97
CA ARG A 141 -15.98 -1.46 7.94
C ARG A 141 -14.71 -1.42 8.80
N ARG A 142 -13.54 -1.21 8.20
CA ARG A 142 -12.26 -1.11 8.94
C ARG A 142 -12.22 0.13 9.84
N LEU A 143 -12.68 1.27 9.34
CA LEU A 143 -12.72 2.51 10.11
C LEU A 143 -13.68 2.42 11.30
N GLN A 144 -14.87 1.85 11.10
CA GLN A 144 -15.83 1.64 12.18
C GLN A 144 -15.32 0.64 13.21
N ARG A 145 -14.71 -0.47 12.77
CA ARG A 145 -14.21 -1.52 13.67
C ARG A 145 -13.00 -1.08 14.50
N LYS A 146 -12.08 -0.32 13.90
CA LYS A 146 -10.82 0.06 14.57
C LYS A 146 -10.91 1.42 15.26
N TYR A 147 -11.54 2.41 14.63
CA TYR A 147 -11.53 3.81 15.08
C TYR A 147 -12.92 4.34 15.44
N HIS A 148 -13.95 3.48 15.39
CA HIS A 148 -15.31 3.77 15.86
C HIS A 148 -16.01 4.94 15.16
N PHE A 149 -15.67 5.22 13.90
CA PHE A 149 -16.35 6.26 13.11
C PHE A 149 -16.66 5.83 11.67
N ARG A 150 -17.65 6.50 11.08
CA ARG A 150 -17.99 6.41 9.65
C ARG A 150 -17.41 7.60 8.89
N CYS A 151 -16.64 7.34 7.83
CA CYS A 151 -16.01 8.38 7.03
C CYS A 151 -17.01 9.05 6.07
N ASN A 152 -17.07 10.38 6.08
CA ASN A 152 -17.91 11.20 5.20
C ASN A 152 -17.10 12.14 4.29
N CYS A 153 -15.82 11.85 4.07
CA CYS A 153 -14.95 12.65 3.19
C CYS A 153 -15.51 12.75 1.76
N ALA A 154 -15.01 13.71 0.97
CA ALA A 154 -15.47 13.96 -0.39
C ALA A 154 -15.53 12.69 -1.27
N ARG A 155 -14.53 11.79 -1.17
CA ARG A 155 -14.52 10.52 -1.91
C ARG A 155 -15.61 9.55 -1.44
N CYS A 156 -15.82 9.42 -0.14
CA CYS A 156 -16.87 8.55 0.42
C CYS A 156 -18.28 9.10 0.19
N ALA A 157 -18.43 10.41 0.02
CA ALA A 157 -19.71 11.08 -0.26
C ALA A 157 -20.16 10.98 -1.73
N GLN A 158 -19.26 10.66 -2.67
CA GLN A 158 -19.62 10.50 -4.09
C GLN A 158 -20.60 9.34 -4.30
N SER A 159 -21.48 9.44 -5.29
CA SER A 159 -22.33 8.31 -5.69
C SER A 159 -21.49 7.17 -6.26
N LEU A 160 -21.89 5.93 -5.96
CA LEU A 160 -21.37 4.74 -6.65
C LEU A 160 -22.10 4.49 -7.98
N GLN A 161 -23.29 5.07 -8.17
CA GLN A 161 -24.04 4.97 -9.41
C GLN A 161 -23.49 5.97 -10.44
N GLY A 162 -23.51 5.58 -11.72
CA GLY A 162 -23.05 6.44 -12.84
C GLY A 162 -21.54 6.44 -13.08
N GLY A 163 -20.76 5.68 -12.31
CA GLY A 163 -19.36 5.38 -12.65
C GLY A 163 -18.37 6.56 -12.60
N THR A 164 -18.73 7.66 -11.93
CA THR A 164 -17.83 8.82 -11.78
C THR A 164 -16.84 8.67 -10.64
N SER A 165 -17.21 7.88 -9.61
CA SER A 165 -16.34 7.60 -8.47
C SER A 165 -15.36 6.45 -8.79
N PRO A 166 -14.08 6.56 -8.42
CA PRO A 166 -13.16 5.41 -8.45
C PRO A 166 -13.71 4.23 -7.65
N ASP A 167 -14.42 4.50 -6.54
CA ASP A 167 -14.96 3.46 -5.67
C ASP A 167 -16.05 2.61 -6.35
N ALA A 168 -16.73 3.13 -7.37
CA ALA A 168 -17.79 2.41 -8.09
C ALA A 168 -17.29 1.13 -8.76
N PHE A 169 -15.97 1.01 -8.95
CA PHE A 169 -15.39 -0.07 -9.73
C PHE A 169 -14.52 -1.02 -8.91
N LEU A 170 -14.20 -0.66 -7.66
CA LEU A 170 -13.24 -1.39 -6.83
C LEU A 170 -13.75 -2.77 -6.42
N ASP A 171 -15.06 -2.95 -6.34
CA ASP A 171 -15.73 -4.22 -6.06
C ASP A 171 -16.81 -4.56 -7.09
N ALA A 172 -16.75 -3.95 -8.29
CA ALA A 172 -17.77 -4.16 -9.31
C ALA A 172 -17.57 -5.43 -10.12
N ASP A 173 -18.69 -5.97 -10.59
CA ASP A 173 -18.73 -7.07 -11.56
C ASP A 173 -18.36 -6.57 -12.97
N ILE A 174 -18.36 -7.46 -13.97
CA ILE A 174 -17.97 -7.12 -15.34
C ILE A 174 -18.81 -5.98 -15.96
N ASP A 175 -20.07 -5.86 -15.54
CA ASP A 175 -21.02 -4.85 -16.00
C ASP A 175 -20.82 -3.50 -15.29
N GLY A 176 -19.86 -3.42 -14.35
CA GLY A 176 -19.56 -2.21 -13.60
C GLY A 176 -20.56 -1.92 -12.49
N ILE A 177 -21.35 -2.91 -12.06
CA ILE A 177 -22.30 -2.80 -10.95
C ILE A 177 -21.50 -2.99 -9.65
N PRO A 178 -21.43 -1.99 -8.76
CA PRO A 178 -20.77 -2.12 -7.46
C PRO A 178 -21.42 -3.21 -6.61
N GLN A 179 -20.62 -3.90 -5.78
CA GLN A 179 -21.10 -5.01 -4.96
C GLN A 179 -22.30 -4.67 -4.06
N GLU A 180 -22.39 -3.41 -3.59
CA GLU A 180 -23.50 -2.93 -2.75
C GLU A 180 -24.87 -2.97 -3.46
N PHE A 181 -24.90 -3.09 -4.79
CA PHE A 181 -26.13 -3.17 -5.59
C PHE A 181 -26.36 -4.53 -6.24
N TRP A 182 -25.54 -5.53 -5.93
CA TRP A 182 -25.78 -6.88 -6.43
C TRP A 182 -27.04 -7.48 -5.81
N THR A 183 -27.80 -8.21 -6.62
CA THR A 183 -28.81 -9.12 -6.10
C THR A 183 -28.12 -10.30 -5.41
N GLN A 184 -28.82 -11.03 -4.54
CA GLN A 184 -28.28 -12.24 -3.93
C GLN A 184 -27.85 -13.26 -5.00
N GLU A 185 -28.68 -13.44 -6.04
CA GLU A 185 -28.38 -14.29 -7.19
C GLU A 185 -27.06 -13.87 -7.86
N ARG A 186 -26.89 -12.58 -8.15
CA ARG A 186 -25.65 -12.07 -8.76
C ARG A 186 -24.44 -12.26 -7.86
N GLN A 187 -24.60 -12.04 -6.55
CA GLN A 187 -23.54 -12.28 -5.60
C GLN A 187 -23.10 -13.75 -5.60
N ASP A 188 -24.07 -14.67 -5.55
CA ASP A 188 -23.81 -16.11 -5.56
C ASP A 188 -23.15 -16.55 -6.88
N GLU A 189 -23.61 -16.03 -8.02
CA GLU A 189 -23.02 -16.26 -9.34
C GLU A 189 -21.54 -15.83 -9.40
N VAL A 190 -21.25 -14.59 -8.99
CA VAL A 190 -19.89 -14.05 -9.03
C VAL A 190 -18.99 -14.80 -8.06
N GLU A 191 -19.46 -15.11 -6.85
CA GLU A 191 -18.69 -15.85 -5.84
C GLU A 191 -18.40 -17.29 -6.29
N GLN A 192 -19.40 -17.97 -6.84
CA GLN A 192 -19.25 -19.30 -7.44
C GLN A 192 -18.22 -19.27 -8.58
N ALA A 193 -18.34 -18.33 -9.51
CA ALA A 193 -17.43 -18.22 -10.65
C ALA A 193 -15.98 -17.94 -10.22
N LEU A 194 -15.78 -17.11 -9.18
CA LEU A 194 -14.47 -16.88 -8.59
C LEU A 194 -13.90 -18.12 -7.90
N LYS A 195 -14.72 -18.87 -7.17
CA LYS A 195 -14.31 -20.13 -6.53
C LYS A 195 -13.91 -21.18 -7.56
N GLU A 196 -14.67 -21.32 -8.65
CA GLU A 196 -14.35 -22.22 -9.75
C GLU A 196 -13.06 -21.81 -10.46
N ALA A 197 -12.83 -20.53 -10.67
CA ALA A 197 -11.59 -20.01 -11.21
C ALA A 197 -10.38 -20.33 -10.31
N SER A 198 -10.50 -20.12 -9.01
CA SER A 198 -9.46 -20.44 -8.02
C SER A 198 -9.18 -21.94 -7.93
N ASN A 199 -10.23 -22.77 -7.96
CA ASN A 199 -10.09 -24.23 -7.93
C ASN A 199 -9.44 -24.77 -9.19
N ALA A 200 -9.78 -24.24 -10.37
CA ALA A 200 -9.14 -24.62 -11.63
C ALA A 200 -7.65 -24.27 -11.64
N ALA A 201 -7.27 -23.15 -11.03
CA ALA A 201 -5.88 -22.73 -10.85
C ALA A 201 -5.10 -23.62 -9.86
N SER A 202 -5.76 -24.21 -8.86
CA SER A 202 -5.09 -24.96 -7.79
C SER A 202 -4.81 -26.45 -8.12
N ARG A 203 -5.29 -26.98 -9.25
CA ARG A 203 -5.08 -28.38 -9.64
C ARG A 203 -3.65 -28.58 -10.18
N GLY A 204 -2.73 -29.05 -9.34
CA GLY A 204 -1.36 -29.34 -9.77
C GLY A 204 -0.35 -29.59 -8.64
N ALA A 205 -0.78 -30.15 -7.51
CA ALA A 205 0.12 -30.40 -6.38
C ALA A 205 0.70 -31.82 -6.43
N GLY A 206 1.90 -31.93 -7.00
CA GLY A 206 2.66 -33.19 -7.06
C GLY A 206 4.06 -33.04 -7.68
N GLU A 207 4.64 -31.83 -7.69
CA GLU A 207 5.93 -31.55 -8.32
C GLU A 207 7.02 -31.30 -7.28
N THR A 208 8.21 -31.87 -7.51
CA THR A 208 9.35 -31.77 -6.58
C THR A 208 10.37 -30.72 -7.01
N ASP A 209 10.38 -30.35 -8.29
CA ASP A 209 11.26 -29.30 -8.82
C ASP A 209 10.69 -27.89 -8.53
N LEU A 210 11.51 -27.05 -7.90
CA LEU A 210 11.12 -25.70 -7.48
C LEU A 210 10.83 -24.76 -8.66
N ALA A 211 11.57 -24.89 -9.77
CA ALA A 211 11.37 -24.06 -10.95
C ALA A 211 10.08 -24.45 -11.67
N MET A 212 9.80 -25.75 -11.80
CA MET A 212 8.53 -26.24 -12.35
C MET A 212 7.35 -25.88 -11.46
N GLN A 213 7.49 -25.97 -10.13
CA GLN A 213 6.47 -25.53 -9.19
C GLN A 213 6.17 -24.02 -9.35
N GLN A 214 7.21 -23.20 -9.50
CA GLN A 214 7.04 -21.77 -9.73
C GLN A 214 6.35 -21.47 -11.07
N GLN A 215 6.70 -22.21 -12.13
CA GLN A 215 6.07 -22.08 -13.45
C GLN A 215 4.58 -22.47 -13.41
N HIS A 216 4.24 -23.62 -12.81
CA HIS A 216 2.84 -24.04 -12.64
C HIS A 216 2.03 -23.03 -11.82
N ARG A 217 2.64 -22.43 -10.79
CA ARG A 217 2.00 -21.38 -10.00
C ARG A 217 1.70 -20.14 -10.84
N ILE A 218 2.61 -19.72 -11.72
CA ILE A 218 2.38 -18.58 -12.62
C ILE A 218 1.25 -18.88 -13.59
N GLU A 219 1.24 -20.06 -14.22
CA GLU A 219 0.18 -20.47 -15.15
C GLU A 219 -1.20 -20.55 -14.47
N ALA A 220 -1.24 -21.04 -13.24
CA ALA A 220 -2.43 -21.04 -12.41
C ALA A 220 -2.96 -19.62 -12.17
N LEU A 221 -2.09 -18.69 -11.82
CA LEU A 221 -2.44 -17.29 -11.59
C LEU A 221 -2.85 -16.57 -12.89
N GLU A 222 -2.21 -16.87 -14.02
CA GLU A 222 -2.59 -16.34 -15.34
C GLU A 222 -4.01 -16.76 -15.72
N LYS A 223 -4.33 -18.06 -15.57
CA LYS A 223 -5.69 -18.60 -15.77
C LYS A 223 -6.71 -17.95 -14.84
N LEU A 224 -6.34 -17.71 -13.57
CA LEU A 224 -7.20 -17.00 -12.62
C LEU A 224 -7.45 -15.55 -13.08
N ALA A 225 -6.40 -14.83 -13.47
CA ALA A 225 -6.51 -13.45 -13.94
C ALA A 225 -7.37 -13.32 -15.20
N GLU A 226 -7.22 -14.26 -16.14
CA GLU A 226 -8.06 -14.33 -17.35
C GLU A 226 -9.53 -14.55 -17.00
N ARG A 227 -9.83 -15.53 -16.14
CA ARG A 227 -11.20 -15.80 -15.68
C ARG A 227 -11.81 -14.62 -14.93
N GLN A 228 -11.05 -14.01 -14.00
CA GLN A 228 -11.48 -12.81 -13.31
C GLN A 228 -11.76 -11.65 -14.28
N GLY A 229 -11.01 -11.55 -15.38
CA GLY A 229 -11.23 -10.58 -16.44
C GLY A 229 -12.57 -10.72 -17.18
N GLY A 230 -13.17 -11.92 -17.16
CA GLY A 230 -14.50 -12.18 -17.72
C GLY A 230 -15.65 -12.01 -16.72
N ILE A 231 -15.36 -11.84 -15.42
CA ILE A 231 -16.37 -11.82 -14.34
C ILE A 231 -16.41 -10.46 -13.63
N LEU A 232 -15.26 -9.80 -13.51
CA LEU A 232 -15.10 -8.58 -12.71
C LEU A 232 -14.70 -7.39 -13.58
N HIS A 233 -15.09 -6.18 -13.17
CA HIS A 233 -14.64 -4.97 -13.84
C HIS A 233 -13.10 -4.86 -13.79
N ARG A 234 -12.49 -4.29 -14.84
CA ARG A 234 -11.02 -4.07 -14.92
C ARG A 234 -10.41 -3.29 -13.75
N GLY A 235 -11.23 -2.51 -13.05
CA GLY A 235 -10.87 -1.72 -11.88
C GLY A 235 -11.14 -2.41 -10.54
N ASN A 236 -11.52 -3.69 -10.55
CA ASN A 236 -11.84 -4.45 -9.34
C ASN A 236 -10.54 -4.84 -8.61
N ILE A 237 -10.52 -4.69 -7.28
CA ILE A 237 -9.35 -4.96 -6.45
C ILE A 237 -8.88 -6.42 -6.53
N ALA A 238 -9.77 -7.38 -6.74
CA ALA A 238 -9.39 -8.79 -6.86
C ALA A 238 -8.48 -9.04 -8.07
N GLN A 239 -8.71 -8.33 -9.19
CA GLN A 239 -7.81 -8.40 -10.34
C GLN A 239 -6.44 -7.79 -10.01
N LEU A 240 -6.41 -6.65 -9.29
CA LEU A 240 -5.15 -6.06 -8.83
C LEU A 240 -4.36 -7.02 -7.92
N GLN A 241 -5.03 -7.72 -7.00
CA GLN A 241 -4.39 -8.68 -6.09
C GLN A 241 -3.76 -9.85 -6.85
N THR A 242 -4.46 -10.38 -7.86
CA THR A 242 -3.90 -11.43 -8.73
C THR A 242 -2.71 -10.91 -9.53
N LEU A 243 -2.80 -9.70 -10.11
CA LEU A 243 -1.71 -9.06 -10.83
C LEU A 243 -0.48 -8.80 -9.96
N SER A 244 -0.67 -8.33 -8.73
CA SER A 244 0.42 -8.11 -7.76
C SER A 244 1.09 -9.43 -7.36
N THR A 245 0.31 -10.51 -7.24
CA THR A 245 0.83 -11.86 -6.96
C THR A 245 1.62 -12.40 -8.16
N LEU A 246 1.13 -12.20 -9.39
CA LEU A 246 1.83 -12.52 -10.63
C LEU A 246 3.14 -11.75 -10.73
N PHE A 247 3.11 -10.43 -10.54
CA PHE A 247 4.29 -9.58 -10.54
C PHE A 247 5.35 -10.08 -9.55
N SER A 248 4.95 -10.39 -8.31
CA SER A 248 5.84 -10.96 -7.29
C SER A 248 6.40 -12.34 -7.68
N ALA A 249 5.61 -13.17 -8.35
CA ALA A 249 6.05 -14.47 -8.85
C ALA A 249 7.07 -14.30 -10.01
N GLU A 250 6.89 -13.29 -10.85
CA GLU A 250 7.80 -12.98 -11.95
C GLU A 250 9.13 -12.38 -11.50
N ILE A 251 9.15 -11.63 -10.39
CA ILE A 251 10.39 -11.20 -9.74
C ILE A 251 11.26 -12.42 -9.40
N LYS A 252 10.65 -13.45 -8.80
CA LYS A 252 11.36 -14.68 -8.42
C LYS A 252 11.86 -15.47 -9.64
N ARG A 253 11.10 -15.44 -10.74
CA ARG A 253 11.46 -16.11 -11.99
C ARG A 253 12.47 -15.32 -12.84
N GLY A 254 12.53 -14.00 -12.65
CA GLY A 254 13.42 -13.10 -13.40
C GLY A 254 12.89 -12.64 -14.76
N SER A 255 11.59 -12.80 -15.06
CA SER A 255 11.06 -12.42 -16.37
C SER A 255 10.71 -10.93 -16.45
N VAL A 256 11.67 -10.10 -16.86
CA VAL A 256 11.52 -8.63 -16.96
C VAL A 256 10.34 -8.23 -17.84
N ARG A 257 10.15 -8.91 -18.98
CA ARG A 257 9.03 -8.65 -19.89
C ARG A 257 7.67 -8.90 -19.22
N ALA A 258 7.53 -9.98 -18.45
CA ALA A 258 6.30 -10.28 -17.75
C ALA A 258 6.07 -9.31 -16.58
N MET A 259 7.13 -8.95 -15.85
CA MET A 259 7.08 -7.90 -14.81
C MET A 259 6.55 -6.57 -15.38
N CYS A 260 7.11 -6.08 -16.49
CA CYS A 260 6.60 -4.86 -17.15
C CYS A 260 5.13 -4.99 -17.55
N ARG A 261 4.73 -6.12 -18.16
CA ARG A 261 3.33 -6.35 -18.58
C ARG A 261 2.35 -6.27 -17.40
N TYR A 262 2.65 -6.92 -16.28
CA TYR A 262 1.78 -6.88 -15.10
C TYR A 262 1.86 -5.55 -14.38
N GLY A 263 3.06 -4.97 -14.26
CA GLY A 263 3.27 -3.68 -13.62
C GLY A 263 2.53 -2.56 -14.33
N GLU A 264 2.48 -2.54 -15.67
CA GLU A 264 1.71 -1.54 -16.43
C GLU A 264 0.21 -1.62 -16.11
N ARG A 265 -0.36 -2.82 -16.04
CA ARG A 265 -1.76 -3.01 -15.63
C ARG A 265 -2.02 -2.56 -14.19
N MET A 266 -1.07 -2.79 -13.29
CA MET A 266 -1.14 -2.28 -11.92
C MET A 266 -1.07 -0.75 -11.87
N LEU A 267 -0.23 -0.13 -12.71
CA LEU A 267 -0.09 1.32 -12.79
C LEU A 267 -1.39 1.99 -13.26
N GLU A 268 -2.09 1.40 -14.23
CA GLU A 268 -3.42 1.86 -14.66
C GLU A 268 -4.41 1.91 -13.49
N PHE A 269 -4.41 0.86 -12.65
CA PHE A 269 -5.21 0.85 -11.43
C PHE A 269 -4.77 1.95 -10.46
N TYR A 270 -3.46 2.06 -10.20
CA TYR A 270 -2.91 3.03 -9.24
C TYR A 270 -3.25 4.47 -9.63
N ARG A 271 -3.12 4.82 -10.91
CA ARG A 271 -3.47 6.15 -11.45
C ARG A 271 -4.96 6.48 -11.32
N ARG A 272 -5.84 5.48 -11.27
CA ARG A 272 -7.28 5.68 -11.08
C ARG A 272 -7.67 5.90 -9.61
N VAL A 273 -6.94 5.26 -8.69
CA VAL A 273 -7.40 5.04 -7.31
C VAL A 273 -6.64 5.86 -6.28
N TYR A 274 -5.34 6.05 -6.51
CA TYR A 274 -4.50 6.89 -5.68
C TYR A 274 -4.45 8.33 -6.21
N SER A 275 -4.17 9.28 -5.32
CA SER A 275 -3.93 10.67 -5.73
C SER A 275 -2.67 10.78 -6.61
N SER A 276 -2.59 11.84 -7.42
CA SER A 276 -1.50 12.05 -8.38
C SER A 276 -0.09 12.14 -7.78
N ASN A 277 0.00 12.36 -6.46
CA ASN A 277 1.25 12.45 -5.70
C ASN A 277 1.34 11.38 -4.62
N HIS A 278 0.65 10.25 -4.78
CA HIS A 278 0.67 9.18 -3.79
C HIS A 278 2.00 8.40 -3.81
N PRO A 279 2.60 8.08 -2.65
CA PRO A 279 3.92 7.45 -2.61
C PRO A 279 3.95 6.05 -3.25
N MET A 280 2.88 5.24 -3.11
CA MET A 280 2.79 3.94 -3.79
C MET A 280 2.89 4.05 -5.32
N THR A 281 2.29 5.08 -5.92
CA THR A 281 2.40 5.32 -7.36
C THR A 281 3.83 5.69 -7.74
N GLY A 282 4.48 6.53 -6.93
CA GLY A 282 5.88 6.92 -7.14
C GLY A 282 6.84 5.73 -7.04
N LEU A 283 6.68 4.86 -6.05
CA LEU A 283 7.50 3.65 -5.89
C LEU A 283 7.27 2.65 -7.03
N HIS A 284 6.02 2.46 -7.45
CA HIS A 284 5.70 1.56 -8.56
C HIS A 284 6.27 2.06 -9.90
N LEU A 285 6.19 3.37 -10.15
CA LEU A 285 6.83 4.01 -11.30
C LEU A 285 8.35 3.86 -11.26
N PHE A 286 8.97 3.95 -10.07
CA PHE A 286 10.41 3.70 -9.93
C PHE A 286 10.76 2.27 -10.34
N THR A 287 10.01 1.28 -9.85
CA THR A 287 10.19 -0.13 -10.24
C THR A 287 10.00 -0.35 -11.73
N LEU A 288 8.92 0.18 -12.32
CA LEU A 288 8.70 0.06 -13.77
C LEU A 288 9.78 0.75 -14.60
N GLY A 289 10.23 1.94 -14.16
CA GLY A 289 11.32 2.66 -14.81
C GLY A 289 12.62 1.86 -14.84
N ASP A 290 12.97 1.21 -13.72
CA ASP A 290 14.14 0.31 -13.63
C ASP A 290 14.00 -0.92 -14.53
N LEU A 291 12.83 -1.53 -14.56
CA LEU A 291 12.57 -2.69 -15.43
C LEU A 291 12.66 -2.33 -16.92
N TYR A 292 12.12 -1.18 -17.31
CA TYR A 292 12.24 -0.69 -18.69
C TYR A 292 13.67 -0.32 -19.07
N ASP A 293 14.45 0.22 -18.12
CA ASP A 293 15.88 0.47 -18.30
C ASP A 293 16.64 -0.84 -18.57
N GLN A 294 16.39 -1.86 -17.75
CA GLN A 294 16.97 -3.19 -17.94
C GLN A 294 16.59 -3.82 -19.29
N MET A 295 15.34 -3.64 -19.74
CA MET A 295 14.90 -4.11 -21.06
C MET A 295 15.61 -3.39 -22.21
N ALA A 296 15.84 -2.07 -22.09
CA ALA A 296 16.53 -1.30 -23.10
C ALA A 296 18.00 -1.76 -23.25
N GLN A 297 18.68 -2.00 -22.13
CA GLN A 297 20.09 -2.45 -22.11
C GLN A 297 20.30 -3.84 -22.73
N THR A 298 19.29 -4.72 -22.66
CA THR A 298 19.38 -6.10 -23.18
C THR A 298 19.00 -6.23 -24.67
N GLY A 299 18.57 -5.13 -25.33
CA GLY A 299 18.18 -5.14 -26.74
C GLY A 299 16.89 -5.92 -27.05
N ALA A 300 16.05 -6.18 -26.04
CA ALA A 300 14.90 -7.08 -26.12
C ALA A 300 13.63 -6.45 -26.75
N ASP A 301 13.69 -5.22 -27.25
CA ASP A 301 12.61 -4.47 -27.93
C ASP A 301 13.25 -3.39 -28.84
N PRO A 302 12.54 -2.77 -29.81
CA PRO A 302 13.08 -1.64 -30.57
C PRO A 302 13.53 -0.55 -29.60
N ALA A 303 14.84 -0.29 -29.57
CA ALA A 303 15.54 0.44 -28.50
C ALA A 303 14.84 1.75 -28.08
N ASP A 304 14.14 2.44 -28.98
CA ASP A 304 13.54 3.74 -28.72
C ASP A 304 12.33 3.72 -27.76
N ARG A 305 11.54 2.62 -27.68
CA ARG A 305 10.31 2.62 -26.86
C ARG A 305 10.56 2.32 -25.38
N CYS A 306 11.44 1.36 -25.08
CA CYS A 306 11.79 1.03 -23.69
C CYS A 306 12.55 2.18 -23.05
N ASP A 307 13.48 2.81 -23.78
CA ASP A 307 14.23 3.96 -23.26
C ASP A 307 13.34 5.16 -22.95
N ALA A 308 12.39 5.48 -23.83
CA ALA A 308 11.44 6.56 -23.59
C ALA A 308 10.60 6.31 -22.32
N LYS A 309 10.07 5.08 -22.16
CA LYS A 309 9.30 4.70 -20.97
C LYS A 309 10.13 4.73 -19.68
N ALA A 310 11.37 4.24 -19.73
CA ALA A 310 12.27 4.28 -18.58
C ALA A 310 12.46 5.72 -18.09
N VAL A 311 12.78 6.65 -19.01
CA VAL A 311 12.96 8.07 -18.67
C VAL A 311 11.67 8.69 -18.14
N GLU A 312 10.53 8.45 -18.80
CA GLU A 312 9.22 8.95 -18.38
C GLU A 312 8.88 8.52 -16.94
N TYR A 313 8.97 7.22 -16.66
CA TYR A 313 8.58 6.67 -15.36
C TYR A 313 9.55 7.04 -14.25
N LEU A 314 10.86 7.05 -14.51
CA LEU A 314 11.85 7.50 -13.52
C LEU A 314 11.69 9.00 -13.19
N ALA A 315 11.41 9.84 -14.19
CA ALA A 315 11.15 11.27 -13.99
C ALA A 315 9.86 11.50 -13.20
N GLU A 316 8.78 10.79 -13.51
CA GLU A 316 7.53 10.90 -12.78
C GLU A 316 7.67 10.36 -11.33
N ALA A 317 8.37 9.24 -11.15
CA ALA A 317 8.71 8.69 -9.83
C ALA A 317 9.49 9.72 -9.00
N GLN A 318 10.53 10.34 -9.57
CA GLN A 318 11.31 11.36 -8.88
C GLN A 318 10.44 12.54 -8.46
N ARG A 319 9.56 13.02 -9.34
CA ARG A 319 8.61 14.11 -9.03
C ARG A 319 7.73 13.77 -7.83
N ILE A 320 7.14 12.58 -7.80
CA ILE A 320 6.25 12.13 -6.72
C ILE A 320 7.02 11.87 -5.42
N LEU A 321 8.13 11.14 -5.49
CA LEU A 321 8.92 10.76 -4.30
C LEU A 321 9.62 11.97 -3.69
N ARG A 322 10.02 12.96 -4.49
CA ARG A 322 10.51 14.25 -3.98
C ARG A 322 9.48 15.01 -3.15
N ILE A 323 8.18 14.88 -3.45
CA ILE A 323 7.09 15.46 -2.66
C ILE A 323 6.84 14.63 -1.40
N THR A 324 6.72 13.31 -1.56
CA THR A 324 6.25 12.41 -0.49
C THR A 324 7.30 11.95 0.49
N HIS A 325 8.58 11.91 0.09
CA HIS A 325 9.71 11.51 0.94
C HIS A 325 10.66 12.69 1.21
N GLY A 326 10.68 13.68 0.31
CA GLY A 326 11.51 14.88 0.42
C GLY A 326 12.76 14.84 -0.45
N LYS A 327 13.32 16.03 -0.75
CA LYS A 327 14.47 16.19 -1.67
C LYS A 327 15.75 15.49 -1.21
N GLY A 328 15.98 15.42 0.10
CA GLY A 328 17.18 14.81 0.69
C GLY A 328 17.05 13.31 0.91
N HIS A 329 15.91 12.70 0.56
CA HIS A 329 15.70 11.28 0.78
C HIS A 329 16.55 10.43 -0.16
N ARG A 330 17.11 9.32 0.34
CA ARG A 330 18.04 8.45 -0.38
C ARG A 330 17.51 7.99 -1.74
N LEU A 331 16.26 7.51 -1.80
CA LEU A 331 15.60 7.12 -3.05
C LEU A 331 15.52 8.25 -4.08
N VAL A 332 15.33 9.50 -3.64
CA VAL A 332 15.22 10.66 -4.54
C VAL A 332 16.59 11.02 -5.13
N THR A 333 17.65 10.93 -4.33
CA THR A 333 19.03 11.08 -4.80
C THR A 333 19.40 9.98 -5.79
N LEU A 334 19.09 8.71 -5.47
CA LEU A 334 19.33 7.57 -6.35
C LEU A 334 18.63 7.73 -7.72
N LEU A 335 17.39 8.23 -7.71
CA LEU A 335 16.64 8.54 -8.92
C LEU A 335 17.29 9.67 -9.74
N ALA A 336 17.83 10.69 -9.08
CA ALA A 336 18.54 11.78 -9.75
C ALA A 336 19.79 11.26 -10.47
N ASP A 337 20.61 10.47 -9.77
CA ASP A 337 21.84 9.91 -10.34
C ASP A 337 21.52 9.04 -11.57
N ARG A 338 20.50 8.19 -11.48
CA ARG A 338 20.05 7.35 -12.61
C ARG A 338 19.61 8.16 -13.83
N LEU A 339 18.83 9.22 -13.62
CA LEU A 339 18.40 10.11 -14.70
C LEU A 339 19.57 10.87 -15.32
N ASP A 340 20.53 11.32 -14.52
CA ASP A 340 21.73 12.02 -14.98
C ASP A 340 22.64 11.12 -15.80
N HIS A 341 22.87 9.88 -15.35
CA HIS A 341 23.66 8.89 -16.09
C HIS A 341 23.04 8.59 -17.47
N ARG A 342 21.71 8.44 -17.53
CA ARG A 342 20.98 8.26 -18.81
C ARG A 342 21.03 9.50 -19.69
N GLY A 343 20.96 10.69 -19.10
CA GLY A 343 21.11 11.96 -19.83
C GLY A 343 22.48 12.09 -20.51
N ARG A 344 23.56 11.71 -19.81
CA ARG A 344 24.93 11.75 -20.35
C ARG A 344 25.16 10.70 -21.45
N GLY A 345 24.71 9.45 -21.25
CA GLY A 345 24.84 8.39 -22.25
C GLY A 345 24.10 8.69 -23.56
N ASN A 346 22.95 9.36 -23.51
CA ASN A 346 22.20 9.78 -24.70
C ASN A 346 22.88 10.93 -25.46
N VAL A 347 23.62 11.82 -24.78
CA VAL A 347 24.39 12.89 -25.44
C VAL A 347 25.61 12.31 -26.15
N GLU A 348 26.33 11.38 -25.51
CA GLU A 348 27.48 10.69 -26.09
C GLU A 348 27.07 9.84 -27.31
N ALA A 349 25.99 9.05 -27.20
CA ALA A 349 25.47 8.25 -28.31
C ALA A 349 24.98 9.10 -29.51
N ARG A 350 24.50 10.33 -29.28
CA ARG A 350 24.13 11.28 -30.34
C ARG A 350 25.35 11.94 -30.98
N SER A 351 26.40 12.22 -30.21
CA SER A 351 27.65 12.78 -30.72
C SER A 351 28.45 11.79 -31.60
N GLN A 352 28.26 10.48 -31.42
CA GLN A 352 28.88 9.42 -32.23
C GLN A 352 28.10 9.08 -33.51
N ARG A 353 26.89 9.62 -33.68
CA ARG A 353 26.03 9.42 -34.86
C ARG A 353 25.97 10.65 -35.79
N GLN A 354 26.74 11.70 -35.47
CA GLN A 354 27.03 12.84 -36.35
C GLN A 354 28.46 12.69 -36.86
#